data_AF-A0A1C5ZRH1-F1
#
_entry.id   AF-A0A1C5ZRH1-F1
#
_cell.length_a   1.000
_cell.length_b   1.000
_cell.length_c   1.000
_cell.angle_alpha   90.00
_cell.angle_beta   90.00
_cell.angle_gamma   90.00
#
_symmetry.space_group_name_H-M   'P 1'
#
loop_
_entity.id
_entity.type
_entity.pdbx_description
1 polymer ?
#
loop_
_entity_poly.entity_id
_entity_poly.type
_entity_poly.pdbx_seq_one_letter_code
_entity_poly.pdbx_strand_id
1 'polypeptide(L)'
;MAKQVLPTNFMDDILNESMNGKRRWIITQNDDGTYTFEDATTYDQLGNTFGQAQVNEMNKAINESVDQARVIDDYKTLAAVNQNGFVPGAKPVAQLISDLGGLSFGQDADGNWGYKAGGADTVTPFKGDPDFDYEHGISIPYVVAAGNPNVLHYYTMTAEDAAYSYLALFAVTAGSVVSIELSGVSGPSIVCNKPGGSYSFALIANPVLNGKVNFRHGGTGDGHVYKLMIK
;
A
#
# COMPACT_ATOMS: atom_id res chain seq x y z
N MET A 1 19.15 23.94 7.33
CA MET A 1 19.71 25.00 8.19
C MET A 1 18.81 25.14 9.41
N ALA A 2 19.36 25.38 10.59
CA ALA A 2 18.52 25.65 11.76
C ALA A 2 17.73 26.94 11.50
N LYS A 3 16.40 26.91 11.75
CA LYS A 3 15.55 28.08 11.56
C LYS A 3 15.99 29.18 12.53
N GLN A 4 16.23 30.39 12.02
CA GLN A 4 16.51 31.53 12.88
C GLN A 4 15.28 31.82 13.76
N VAL A 5 15.49 31.85 15.07
CA VAL A 5 14.45 32.23 16.04
C VAL A 5 14.37 33.75 16.05
N LEU A 6 13.19 34.29 15.71
CA LEU A 6 12.97 35.73 15.72
C LEU A 6 12.81 36.22 17.16
N PRO A 7 13.33 37.42 17.52
CA PRO A 7 13.10 38.00 18.84
C PRO A 7 11.61 38.26 19.09
N THR A 8 11.14 37.99 20.31
CA THR A 8 9.74 38.18 20.72
C THR A 8 9.59 39.12 21.92
N ASN A 9 10.66 39.81 22.31
CA ASN A 9 10.75 40.61 23.53
C ASN A 9 11.26 42.03 23.23
N PHE A 10 10.71 42.69 22.22
CA PHE A 10 11.03 44.10 21.97
C PHE A 10 10.50 44.99 23.10
N MET A 11 11.18 46.13 23.33
CA MET A 11 10.86 47.08 24.40
C MET A 11 9.39 47.47 24.32
N ASP A 12 8.69 47.20 25.42
CA ASP A 12 7.36 47.74 25.70
C ASP A 12 7.47 48.72 26.87
N ASP A 13 6.75 49.83 26.77
CA ASP A 13 6.65 50.79 27.87
C ASP A 13 5.56 50.29 28.82
N ILE A 14 5.99 49.53 29.82
CA ILE A 14 5.08 48.94 30.80
C ILE A 14 4.86 49.96 31.91
N LEU A 15 3.59 50.22 32.23
CA LEU A 15 3.25 51.09 33.35
C LEU A 15 3.84 50.51 34.65
N ASN A 16 4.70 51.26 35.34
CA ASN A 16 5.35 50.78 36.55
C ASN A 16 4.29 50.41 37.62
N GLU A 17 4.51 49.35 38.40
CA GLU A 17 3.54 48.85 39.39
C GLU A 17 3.06 49.95 40.36
N SER A 18 3.93 50.90 40.72
CA SER A 18 3.61 52.05 41.58
C SER A 18 2.55 53.02 41.01
N MET A 19 2.24 52.88 39.72
CA MET A 19 1.23 53.66 39.02
C MET A 19 -0.20 53.09 39.18
N ASN A 20 -0.37 51.90 39.79
CA ASN A 20 -1.67 51.27 40.05
C ASN A 20 -2.60 51.22 38.82
N GLY A 21 -2.03 50.94 37.64
CA GLY A 21 -2.79 50.83 36.38
C GLY A 21 -3.29 52.17 35.81
N LYS A 22 -2.83 53.32 36.31
CA LYS A 22 -3.25 54.65 35.83
C LYS A 22 -2.06 55.55 35.47
N ARG A 23 -2.16 56.28 34.36
CA ARG A 23 -1.22 57.36 34.02
C ARG A 23 -1.37 58.54 34.99
N ARG A 24 -0.27 59.25 35.25
CA ARG A 24 -0.28 60.48 36.04
C ARG A 24 0.21 61.63 35.19
N TRP A 25 -0.45 62.77 35.35
CA TRP A 25 -0.13 64.01 34.65
C TRP A 25 0.05 65.10 35.70
N ILE A 26 1.11 65.88 35.57
CA ILE A 26 1.23 67.14 36.30
C ILE A 26 0.54 68.21 35.45
N ILE A 27 -0.37 68.94 36.09
CA ILE A 27 -1.09 70.04 35.47
C ILE A 27 -0.62 71.32 36.15
N THR A 28 -0.02 72.22 35.37
CA THR A 28 0.38 73.55 35.83
C THR A 28 -0.46 74.58 35.10
N GLN A 29 -1.16 75.43 35.85
CA GLN A 29 -1.86 76.57 35.28
C GLN A 29 -0.85 77.71 35.06
N ASN A 30 -0.78 78.20 33.83
CA ASN A 30 0.08 79.29 33.43
C ASN A 30 -0.59 80.64 33.73
N ASP A 31 0.20 81.70 33.83
CA ASP A 31 -0.29 83.05 34.15
C ASP A 31 -1.24 83.63 33.08
N ASP A 32 -1.18 83.11 31.85
CA ASP A 32 -2.07 83.47 30.74
C ASP A 32 -3.40 82.70 30.74
N GLY A 33 -3.66 81.89 31.77
CA GLY A 33 -4.87 81.09 31.92
C GLY A 33 -4.85 79.77 31.14
N THR A 34 -3.76 79.45 30.43
CA THR A 34 -3.57 78.13 29.80
C THR A 34 -3.06 77.09 30.80
N TYR A 35 -3.07 75.82 30.40
CA TYR A 35 -2.54 74.73 31.21
C TYR A 35 -1.44 73.98 30.47
N THR A 36 -0.34 73.72 31.16
CA THR A 36 0.72 72.81 30.72
C THR A 36 0.45 71.43 31.32
N PHE A 37 0.51 70.40 30.47
CA PHE A 37 0.37 68.99 30.87
C PHE A 37 1.71 68.29 30.67
N GLU A 38 2.30 67.82 31.76
CA GLU A 38 3.52 67.02 31.72
C GLU A 38 3.18 65.57 32.10
N ASP A 39 3.64 64.59 31.31
CA ASP A 39 3.51 63.18 31.67
C ASP A 39 4.44 62.90 32.86
N ALA A 40 3.85 62.57 34.00
CA ALA A 40 4.56 62.15 35.20
C ALA A 40 4.39 60.65 35.46
N THR A 41 3.99 59.90 34.43
CA THR A 41 3.91 58.45 34.45
C THR A 41 5.30 57.84 34.43
N THR A 42 5.59 57.03 35.44
CA THR A 42 6.80 56.20 35.46
C THR A 42 6.53 54.91 34.68
N TYR A 43 7.41 54.59 33.73
CA TYR A 43 7.37 53.34 32.96
C TYR A 43 8.58 52.48 33.33
N ASP A 44 8.37 51.17 33.39
CA ASP A 44 9.43 50.18 33.36
C ASP A 44 9.71 49.81 31.89
N GLN A 45 10.99 49.80 31.51
CA GLN A 45 11.39 49.35 30.18
C GLN A 45 11.78 47.89 30.24
N LEU A 46 11.00 47.03 29.57
CA LEU A 46 11.29 45.60 29.48
C LEU A 46 11.43 45.21 28.01
N GLY A 47 12.61 44.73 27.61
CA GLY A 47 12.86 44.18 26.28
C GLY A 47 14.05 44.79 25.53
N ASN A 48 14.22 44.40 24.28
CA ASN A 48 15.28 44.84 23.37
C ASN A 48 14.82 45.99 22.47
N THR A 49 15.72 46.85 22.04
CA THR A 49 15.37 47.95 21.12
C THR A 49 14.87 47.41 19.77
N PHE A 50 13.75 47.96 19.28
CA PHE A 50 13.25 47.70 17.93
C PHE A 50 13.79 48.76 16.96
N GLY A 51 14.47 48.34 15.90
CA GLY A 51 15.11 49.25 14.95
C GLY A 51 15.35 48.62 13.58
N GLN A 52 15.96 49.40 12.68
CA GLN A 52 16.18 49.00 11.28
C GLN A 52 17.00 47.70 11.16
N ALA A 53 17.98 47.50 12.06
CA ALA A 53 18.76 46.27 12.11
C ALA A 53 17.87 45.04 12.37
N GLN A 54 16.99 45.12 13.37
CA GLN A 54 16.05 44.06 13.71
C GLN A 54 15.04 43.80 12.57
N VAL A 55 14.58 44.84 11.89
CA VAL A 55 13.71 44.70 10.70
C VAL A 55 14.42 43.96 9.57
N ASN A 56 15.68 44.31 9.29
CA ASN A 56 16.47 43.64 8.25
C ASN A 56 16.73 42.16 8.60
N GLU A 57 17.04 41.86 9.86
CA GLU A 57 17.21 40.49 10.34
C GLU A 57 15.92 39.67 10.23
N MET A 58 14.77 40.24 10.61
CA MET A 58 13.47 39.59 10.45
C MET A 58 13.17 39.31 8.98
N ASN A 59 13.34 40.29 8.10
CA ASN A 59 13.11 40.13 6.67
C ASN A 59 13.99 39.03 6.07
N LYS A 60 15.27 38.98 6.45
CA LYS A 60 16.18 37.92 6.03
C LYS A 60 15.69 36.55 6.48
N ALA A 61 15.38 36.41 7.76
CA ALA A 61 14.89 35.14 8.32
C ALA A 61 13.54 34.71 7.72
N ILE A 62 12.66 35.65 7.37
CA ILE A 62 11.39 35.38 6.68
C ILE A 62 11.65 34.90 5.25
N ASN A 63 12.52 35.59 4.50
CA ASN A 63 12.86 35.19 3.13
C ASN A 63 13.56 33.83 3.09
N GLU A 64 14.34 33.48 4.12
CA GLU A 64 14.98 32.18 4.28
C GLU A 64 14.06 31.11 4.91
N SER A 65 12.86 31.49 5.38
CA SER A 65 11.97 30.58 6.12
C SER A 65 11.42 29.45 5.25
N VAL A 66 11.18 29.74 3.97
CA VAL A 66 10.89 28.77 2.92
C VAL A 66 11.58 29.25 1.65
N ASP A 67 12.62 28.53 1.25
CA ASP A 67 13.25 28.74 -0.05
C ASP A 67 12.26 28.35 -1.16
N GLN A 68 11.76 29.33 -1.91
CA GLN A 68 10.79 29.09 -2.99
C GLN A 68 11.35 28.14 -4.06
N ALA A 69 12.67 28.10 -4.26
CA ALA A 69 13.29 27.16 -5.19
C ALA A 69 13.19 25.70 -4.72
N ARG A 70 12.88 25.47 -3.44
CA ARG A 70 12.68 24.15 -2.84
C ARG A 70 11.21 23.76 -2.72
N VAL A 71 10.29 24.61 -3.16
CA VAL A 71 8.88 24.29 -3.30
C VAL A 71 8.67 23.60 -4.64
N ILE A 72 8.20 22.36 -4.61
CA ILE A 72 7.95 21.56 -5.81
C ILE A 72 6.51 21.77 -6.25
N ASP A 73 6.27 22.52 -7.32
CA ASP A 73 4.91 22.83 -7.80
C ASP A 73 4.48 22.00 -9.04
N ASP A 74 5.26 20.99 -9.44
CA ASP A 74 4.93 20.07 -10.53
C ASP A 74 5.06 18.59 -10.13
N TYR A 75 4.22 17.76 -10.75
CA TYR A 75 4.08 16.35 -10.37
C TYR A 75 5.30 15.50 -10.74
N LYS A 76 5.96 15.81 -11.86
CA LYS A 76 7.12 15.03 -12.34
C LYS A 76 8.31 15.19 -11.41
N THR A 77 8.57 16.41 -10.97
CA THR A 77 9.63 16.70 -10.01
C THR A 77 9.30 16.10 -8.64
N LEU A 78 8.04 16.14 -8.19
CA LEU A 78 7.63 15.54 -6.92
C LEU A 78 7.92 14.03 -6.88
N ALA A 79 7.68 13.34 -7.99
CA ALA A 79 7.94 11.90 -8.12
C ALA A 79 9.43 11.54 -8.13
N ALA A 80 10.32 12.49 -8.47
CA ALA A 80 11.75 12.24 -8.65
C ALA A 80 12.62 12.69 -7.46
N VAL A 81 12.17 13.68 -6.68
CA VAL A 81 12.95 14.24 -5.57
C VAL A 81 12.89 13.33 -4.34
N ASN A 82 14.05 12.85 -3.90
CA ASN A 82 14.22 12.01 -2.70
C ASN A 82 15.13 12.67 -1.63
N GLN A 83 15.42 13.97 -1.78
CA GLN A 83 16.35 14.69 -0.92
C GLN A 83 15.62 15.42 0.22
N ASN A 84 16.23 15.45 1.41
CA ASN A 84 15.67 16.17 2.54
C ASN A 84 15.58 17.68 2.28
N GLY A 85 14.49 18.30 2.77
CA GLY A 85 14.29 19.75 2.81
C GLY A 85 13.57 20.35 1.60
N PHE A 86 13.06 19.54 0.67
CA PHE A 86 12.08 20.01 -0.32
C PHE A 86 10.67 19.98 0.28
N VAL A 87 9.80 20.87 -0.18
CA VAL A 87 8.40 20.98 0.29
C VAL A 87 7.47 20.72 -0.90
N PRO A 88 6.53 19.77 -0.79
CA PRO A 88 5.55 19.53 -1.85
C PRO A 88 4.56 20.69 -1.93
N GLY A 89 4.38 21.22 -3.13
CA GLY A 89 3.33 22.21 -3.43
C GLY A 89 1.94 21.57 -3.46
N ALA A 90 0.90 22.39 -3.31
CA ALA A 90 -0.47 21.89 -3.26
C ALA A 90 -0.96 21.28 -4.59
N LYS A 91 -0.51 21.80 -5.74
CA LYS A 91 -0.91 21.31 -7.07
C LYS A 91 -0.50 19.87 -7.33
N PRO A 92 0.78 19.46 -7.19
CA PRO A 92 1.17 18.08 -7.43
C PRO A 92 0.57 17.12 -6.39
N VAL A 93 0.32 17.58 -5.16
CA VAL A 93 -0.40 16.77 -4.15
C VAL A 93 -1.86 16.56 -4.54
N ALA A 94 -2.55 17.59 -5.04
CA ALA A 94 -3.91 17.46 -5.56
C ALA A 94 -3.97 16.52 -6.77
N GLN A 95 -2.98 16.60 -7.68
CA GLN A 95 -2.87 15.67 -8.80
C GLN A 95 -2.63 14.23 -8.32
N LEU A 96 -1.74 14.02 -7.35
CA LEU A 96 -1.52 12.70 -6.75
C LEU A 96 -2.81 12.12 -6.16
N ILE A 97 -3.58 12.92 -5.42
CA ILE A 97 -4.87 12.52 -4.86
C ILE A 97 -5.86 12.16 -5.98
N SER A 98 -5.89 12.95 -7.06
CA SER A 98 -6.73 12.70 -8.24
C SER A 98 -6.33 11.43 -9.00
N ASP A 99 -5.04 11.18 -9.21
CA ASP A 99 -4.51 10.01 -9.92
C ASP A 99 -4.76 8.73 -9.12
N LEU A 100 -4.70 8.83 -7.79
CA LEU A 100 -5.15 7.78 -6.89
C LEU A 100 -6.68 7.63 -6.87
N GLY A 101 -7.43 8.45 -7.61
CA GLY A 101 -8.90 8.39 -7.66
C GLY A 101 -9.57 8.66 -6.31
N GLY A 102 -8.89 9.34 -5.38
CA GLY A 102 -9.32 9.45 -3.99
C GLY A 102 -9.29 8.13 -3.21
N LEU A 103 -8.60 7.10 -3.72
CA LEU A 103 -8.50 5.81 -3.08
C LEU A 103 -7.62 5.90 -1.83
N SER A 104 -8.12 5.33 -0.72
CA SER A 104 -7.35 5.17 0.51
C SER A 104 -7.21 3.69 0.87
N PHE A 105 -6.07 3.31 1.43
CA PHE A 105 -5.89 1.96 1.96
C PHE A 105 -6.73 1.80 3.23
N GLY A 106 -7.51 0.71 3.31
CA GLY A 106 -8.27 0.42 4.52
C GLY A 106 -8.98 -0.92 4.50
N GLN A 107 -9.68 -1.19 5.60
CA GLN A 107 -10.47 -2.39 5.82
C GLN A 107 -11.96 -2.06 5.77
N ASP A 108 -12.80 -2.83 5.06
CA ASP A 108 -14.27 -2.68 5.09
C ASP A 108 -14.89 -3.15 6.42
N ALA A 109 -16.22 -3.06 6.54
CA ALA A 109 -16.96 -3.49 7.73
C ALA A 109 -16.85 -5.01 8.00
N ASP A 110 -16.58 -5.80 6.95
CA ASP A 110 -16.47 -7.26 6.99
C ASP A 110 -15.04 -7.75 7.24
N GLY A 111 -14.05 -6.84 7.29
CA GLY A 111 -12.67 -7.16 7.57
C GLY A 111 -11.77 -7.33 6.34
N ASN A 112 -12.24 -7.04 5.12
CA ASN A 112 -11.46 -7.18 3.90
C ASN A 112 -10.57 -5.97 3.67
N TRP A 113 -9.30 -6.21 3.32
CA TRP A 113 -8.33 -5.16 3.01
C TRP A 113 -8.34 -4.80 1.53
N GLY A 114 -8.31 -3.50 1.22
CA GLY A 114 -8.22 -3.03 -0.16
C GLY A 114 -8.15 -1.51 -0.29
N TYR A 115 -8.44 -1.03 -1.50
CA TYR A 115 -8.55 0.38 -1.82
C TYR A 115 -10.01 0.85 -1.68
N LYS A 116 -10.26 1.85 -0.83
CA LYS A 116 -11.57 2.45 -0.60
C LYS A 116 -11.79 3.64 -1.52
N ALA A 117 -12.81 3.62 -2.37
CA ALA A 117 -13.27 4.82 -3.08
C ALA A 117 -14.09 5.70 -2.13
N GLY A 118 -14.02 7.03 -2.28
CA GLY A 118 -14.84 7.95 -1.49
C GLY A 118 -16.34 7.73 -1.75
N GLY A 119 -17.09 7.24 -0.76
CA GLY A 119 -18.51 6.88 -0.90
C GLY A 119 -18.88 5.74 0.04
N ALA A 120 -20.15 5.34 0.05
CA ALA A 120 -20.61 4.20 0.85
C ALA A 120 -19.99 2.88 0.33
N ASP A 121 -19.03 2.37 1.10
CA ASP A 121 -18.69 0.95 1.25
C ASP A 121 -18.33 0.13 -0.01
N THR A 122 -17.67 0.75 -1.00
CA THR A 122 -17.06 0.01 -2.11
C THR A 122 -15.54 -0.05 -1.93
N VAL A 123 -15.08 -1.16 -1.35
CA VAL A 123 -13.66 -1.53 -1.33
C VAL A 123 -13.36 -2.33 -2.59
N THR A 124 -12.29 -1.96 -3.30
CA THR A 124 -11.68 -2.85 -4.29
C THR A 124 -10.67 -3.73 -3.54
N PRO A 125 -11.00 -4.99 -3.22
CA PRO A 125 -10.11 -5.86 -2.48
C PRO A 125 -8.85 -6.15 -3.30
N PHE A 126 -7.74 -6.41 -2.61
CA PHE A 126 -6.60 -7.08 -3.26
C PHE A 126 -7.09 -8.43 -3.82
N LYS A 127 -6.61 -8.85 -4.99
CA LYS A 127 -7.04 -10.10 -5.62
C LYS A 127 -6.81 -11.25 -4.63
N GLY A 128 -7.91 -11.78 -4.09
CA GLY A 128 -7.90 -12.44 -2.78
C GLY A 128 -7.34 -13.86 -2.74
N ASP A 129 -7.49 -14.65 -3.79
CA ASP A 129 -7.18 -16.09 -3.71
C ASP A 129 -6.65 -16.66 -5.03
N PRO A 130 -5.86 -17.75 -4.98
CA PRO A 130 -5.59 -18.60 -6.14
C PRO A 130 -6.92 -19.10 -6.74
N ASP A 131 -7.02 -19.08 -8.06
CA ASP A 131 -8.21 -19.51 -8.79
C ASP A 131 -8.18 -21.05 -8.88
N PHE A 132 -8.86 -21.72 -7.93
CA PHE A 132 -9.01 -23.18 -7.91
C PHE A 132 -10.25 -23.57 -8.72
N ASP A 133 -10.06 -23.87 -10.01
CA ASP A 133 -11.11 -24.48 -10.81
C ASP A 133 -11.26 -25.95 -10.41
N TYR A 134 -12.32 -26.26 -9.67
CA TYR A 134 -12.64 -27.62 -9.28
C TYR A 134 -13.69 -28.24 -10.22
N GLU A 135 -13.22 -29.07 -11.14
CA GLU A 135 -14.10 -29.89 -11.99
C GLU A 135 -14.29 -31.28 -11.33
N HIS A 136 -15.47 -31.53 -10.77
CA HIS A 136 -15.81 -32.87 -10.26
C HIS A 136 -16.20 -33.79 -11.42
N GLY A 137 -15.74 -35.05 -11.37
CA GLY A 137 -16.33 -36.12 -12.18
C GLY A 137 -15.80 -36.24 -13.60
N ILE A 138 -14.64 -35.65 -13.93
CA ILE A 138 -13.94 -36.03 -15.17
C ILE A 138 -13.51 -37.49 -15.05
N SER A 139 -14.34 -38.37 -15.59
CA SER A 139 -14.05 -39.80 -15.65
C SER A 139 -12.80 -39.99 -16.51
N ILE A 140 -11.72 -40.47 -15.89
CA ILE A 140 -10.53 -40.86 -16.64
C ILE A 140 -10.90 -42.11 -17.46
N PRO A 141 -10.90 -42.06 -18.81
CA PRO A 141 -11.41 -43.14 -19.64
C PRO A 141 -10.74 -44.47 -19.31
N TYR A 142 -11.58 -45.48 -19.05
CA TYR A 142 -11.22 -46.86 -18.76
C TYR A 142 -10.99 -47.62 -20.06
N VAL A 143 -9.80 -48.22 -20.24
CA VAL A 143 -9.51 -49.11 -21.37
C VAL A 143 -8.91 -50.42 -20.87
N VAL A 144 -9.57 -51.55 -21.17
CA VAL A 144 -9.00 -52.89 -21.01
C VAL A 144 -8.28 -53.26 -22.30
N ALA A 145 -6.97 -53.44 -22.24
CA ALA A 145 -6.27 -54.17 -23.29
C ALA A 145 -6.54 -55.67 -23.08
N ALA A 146 -7.16 -56.33 -24.07
CA ALA A 146 -7.44 -57.77 -24.01
C ALA A 146 -6.15 -58.54 -23.69
N GLY A 147 -6.15 -59.30 -22.58
CA GLY A 147 -5.03 -60.15 -22.17
C GLY A 147 -4.08 -59.55 -21.12
N ASN A 148 -4.29 -58.33 -20.62
CA ASN A 148 -3.50 -57.75 -19.53
C ASN A 148 -4.30 -57.80 -18.20
N PRO A 149 -3.77 -58.37 -17.10
CA PRO A 149 -4.44 -58.36 -15.79
C PRO A 149 -4.56 -56.94 -15.18
N ASN A 150 -3.85 -55.95 -15.74
CA ASN A 150 -3.88 -54.57 -15.28
C ASN A 150 -4.81 -53.71 -16.14
N VAL A 151 -5.68 -52.97 -15.46
CA VAL A 151 -6.53 -51.91 -15.99
C VAL A 151 -5.70 -50.65 -16.25
N LEU A 152 -5.96 -49.98 -17.37
CA LEU A 152 -5.32 -48.72 -17.76
C LEU A 152 -6.36 -47.59 -17.77
N HIS A 153 -6.11 -46.56 -16.97
CA HIS A 153 -6.78 -45.27 -17.07
C HIS A 153 -5.79 -44.22 -17.57
N TYR A 154 -6.24 -43.31 -18.43
CA TYR A 154 -5.39 -42.20 -18.84
C TYR A 154 -6.12 -40.87 -19.00
N TYR A 155 -5.43 -39.80 -18.64
CA TYR A 155 -5.87 -38.44 -18.89
C TYR A 155 -4.99 -37.80 -19.96
N THR A 156 -5.61 -37.18 -20.96
CA THR A 156 -4.91 -36.41 -22.00
C THR A 156 -5.25 -34.94 -21.80
N MET A 157 -4.24 -34.13 -21.54
CA MET A 157 -4.37 -32.69 -21.36
C MET A 157 -4.89 -32.04 -22.64
N THR A 158 -5.92 -31.24 -22.47
CA THR A 158 -6.56 -30.45 -23.52
C THR A 158 -5.87 -29.09 -23.68
N ALA A 159 -6.33 -28.30 -24.66
CA ALA A 159 -5.86 -26.93 -24.85
C ALA A 159 -6.26 -26.02 -23.68
N GLU A 160 -7.38 -26.32 -23.01
CA GLU A 160 -7.85 -25.62 -21.83
C GLU A 160 -6.96 -25.93 -20.62
N ASP A 161 -6.57 -27.20 -20.45
CA ASP A 161 -5.66 -27.58 -19.35
C ASP A 161 -4.31 -26.87 -19.47
N ALA A 162 -3.84 -26.61 -20.69
CA ALA A 162 -2.59 -25.87 -20.94
C ALA A 162 -2.64 -24.38 -20.54
N ALA A 163 -3.81 -23.83 -20.21
CA ALA A 163 -3.95 -22.47 -19.67
C ALA A 163 -3.69 -22.40 -18.15
N TYR A 164 -3.61 -23.55 -17.46
CA TYR A 164 -3.40 -23.61 -16.02
C TYR A 164 -1.92 -23.67 -15.65
N SER A 165 -1.58 -23.20 -14.44
CA SER A 165 -0.21 -23.27 -13.90
C SER A 165 0.10 -24.67 -13.38
N TYR A 166 -0.91 -25.36 -12.83
CA TYR A 166 -0.79 -26.72 -12.30
C TYR A 166 -2.00 -27.58 -12.60
N LEU A 167 -1.76 -28.87 -12.81
CA LEU A 167 -2.75 -29.94 -12.92
C LEU A 167 -2.42 -31.06 -11.92
N ALA A 168 -3.33 -31.38 -11.01
CA ALA A 168 -3.19 -32.39 -9.97
C ALA A 168 -4.14 -33.57 -10.23
N LEU A 169 -3.61 -34.72 -10.61
CA LEU A 169 -4.41 -35.92 -10.87
C LEU A 169 -4.31 -36.88 -9.69
N PHE A 170 -5.46 -37.39 -9.25
CA PHE A 170 -5.57 -38.40 -8.21
C PHE A 170 -6.28 -39.62 -8.77
N ALA A 171 -5.70 -40.80 -8.60
CA ALA A 171 -6.37 -42.06 -8.92
C ALA A 171 -6.54 -42.88 -7.65
N VAL A 172 -7.75 -43.41 -7.45
CA VAL A 172 -8.14 -44.26 -6.32
C VAL A 172 -8.65 -45.58 -6.88
N THR A 173 -8.03 -46.68 -6.49
CA THR A 173 -8.23 -48.00 -7.13
C THR A 173 -8.53 -49.07 -6.09
N ALA A 174 -9.42 -50.00 -6.40
CA ALA A 174 -9.76 -51.12 -5.52
C ALA A 174 -8.58 -52.11 -5.36
N GLY A 175 -7.70 -52.20 -6.35
CA GLY A 175 -6.43 -52.94 -6.27
C GLY A 175 -5.20 -52.02 -6.17
N SER A 176 -4.02 -52.62 -6.03
CA SER A 176 -2.76 -51.85 -5.99
C SER A 176 -2.50 -51.15 -7.32
N VAL A 177 -2.06 -49.88 -7.26
CA VAL A 177 -1.49 -49.19 -8.42
C VAL A 177 -0.13 -49.81 -8.75
N VAL A 178 0.04 -50.22 -10.01
CA VAL A 178 1.20 -50.93 -10.54
C VAL A 178 2.23 -49.95 -11.10
N SER A 179 1.80 -48.96 -11.88
CA SER A 179 2.68 -47.91 -12.39
C SER A 179 1.94 -46.63 -12.76
N ILE A 180 2.67 -45.52 -12.78
CA ILE A 180 2.26 -44.25 -13.38
C ILE A 180 3.23 -43.94 -14.51
N GLU A 181 2.71 -43.58 -15.68
CA GLU A 181 3.53 -43.19 -16.83
C GLU A 181 3.10 -41.81 -17.32
N LEU A 182 4.04 -40.86 -17.34
CA LEU A 182 3.86 -39.54 -17.91
C LEU A 182 4.40 -39.52 -19.35
N SER A 183 3.71 -38.83 -20.26
CA SER A 183 4.23 -38.65 -21.61
C SER A 183 5.49 -37.77 -21.61
N GLY A 184 6.37 -37.98 -22.59
CA GLY A 184 7.54 -37.11 -22.80
C GLY A 184 7.19 -35.68 -23.25
N VAL A 185 5.92 -35.38 -23.51
CA VAL A 185 5.41 -34.03 -23.86
C VAL A 185 4.72 -33.35 -22.68
N SER A 186 4.67 -33.98 -21.49
CA SER A 186 4.09 -33.37 -20.28
C SER A 186 5.04 -32.33 -19.67
N GLY A 187 4.48 -31.33 -18.99
CA GLY A 187 5.26 -30.38 -18.19
C GLY A 187 5.97 -31.03 -16.99
N PRO A 188 6.88 -30.30 -16.30
CA PRO A 188 7.57 -30.78 -15.11
C PRO A 188 6.60 -31.34 -14.08
N SER A 189 6.94 -32.47 -13.47
CA SER A 189 5.96 -33.23 -12.70
C SER A 189 6.51 -33.83 -11.43
N ILE A 190 5.65 -33.93 -10.42
CA ILE A 190 5.88 -34.74 -9.21
C ILE A 190 4.91 -35.91 -9.27
N VAL A 191 5.45 -37.12 -9.12
CA VAL A 191 4.66 -38.35 -9.10
C VAL A 191 4.84 -39.04 -7.76
N CYS A 192 3.73 -39.43 -7.15
CA CYS A 192 3.72 -40.22 -5.93
C CYS A 192 2.85 -41.47 -6.13
N ASN A 193 3.44 -42.62 -5.87
CA ASN A 193 2.76 -43.90 -5.78
C ASN A 193 3.18 -44.56 -4.47
N LYS A 194 2.22 -45.07 -3.70
CA LYS A 194 2.49 -45.98 -2.58
C LYS A 194 2.53 -47.42 -3.11
N PRO A 195 3.70 -48.11 -3.07
CA PRO A 195 3.76 -49.53 -3.41
C PRO A 195 2.75 -50.35 -2.58
N GLY A 196 1.91 -51.15 -3.24
CA GLY A 196 0.84 -51.92 -2.60
C GLY A 196 -0.38 -51.10 -2.16
N GLY A 197 -0.41 -49.81 -2.45
CA GLY A 197 -1.49 -48.89 -2.08
C GLY A 197 -2.57 -48.74 -3.16
N SER A 198 -3.75 -48.34 -2.71
CA SER A 198 -4.94 -48.06 -3.52
C SER A 198 -5.02 -46.62 -4.05
N TYR A 199 -3.95 -45.82 -3.89
CA TYR A 199 -3.97 -44.42 -4.29
C TYR A 199 -2.68 -44.02 -5.00
N SER A 200 -2.81 -43.09 -5.94
CA SER A 200 -1.68 -42.52 -6.64
C SER A 200 -1.96 -41.09 -7.09
N PHE A 201 -0.90 -40.29 -7.21
CA PHE A 201 -0.98 -38.85 -7.42
C PHE A 201 0.07 -38.40 -8.44
N ALA A 202 -0.33 -37.48 -9.32
CA ALA A 202 0.57 -36.78 -10.23
C ALA A 202 0.24 -35.28 -10.24
N LEU A 203 1.22 -34.43 -9.91
CA LEU A 203 1.15 -32.99 -10.13
C LEU A 203 1.98 -32.64 -11.35
N ILE A 204 1.41 -31.90 -12.30
CA ILE A 204 2.10 -31.37 -13.47
C ILE A 204 2.07 -29.85 -13.40
N ALA A 205 3.25 -29.24 -13.40
CA ALA A 205 3.42 -27.81 -13.59
C ALA A 205 3.45 -27.50 -15.09
N ASN A 206 2.81 -26.41 -15.50
CA ASN A 206 2.73 -25.97 -16.89
C ASN A 206 2.31 -27.12 -17.83
N PRO A 207 1.11 -27.72 -17.62
CA PRO A 207 0.56 -28.73 -18.52
C PRO A 207 0.64 -28.27 -19.99
N VAL A 208 0.86 -29.23 -20.87
CA VAL A 208 1.03 -28.97 -22.31
C VAL A 208 -0.06 -29.75 -23.04
N LEU A 209 -0.60 -29.17 -24.12
CA LEU A 209 -1.56 -29.84 -24.99
C LEU A 209 -1.03 -31.22 -25.42
N ASN A 210 -1.86 -32.26 -25.30
CA ASN A 210 -1.54 -33.67 -25.54
C ASN A 210 -0.57 -34.32 -24.54
N GLY A 211 -0.18 -33.62 -23.48
CA GLY A 211 0.43 -34.23 -22.31
C GLY A 211 -0.46 -35.34 -21.75
N LYS A 212 0.14 -36.48 -21.39
CA LYS A 212 -0.60 -37.66 -20.95
C LYS A 212 -0.12 -38.14 -19.59
N VAL A 213 -1.06 -38.56 -18.76
CA VAL A 213 -0.82 -39.34 -17.54
C VAL A 213 -1.55 -40.66 -17.66
N ASN A 214 -0.85 -41.75 -17.44
CA ASN A 214 -1.40 -43.10 -17.47
C ASN A 214 -1.27 -43.72 -16.08
N PHE A 215 -2.34 -44.32 -15.60
CA PHE A 215 -2.41 -45.06 -14.35
C PHE A 215 -2.69 -46.53 -14.67
N ARG A 216 -1.79 -47.42 -14.27
CA ARG A 216 -1.98 -48.87 -14.39
C ARG A 216 -2.24 -49.46 -13.02
N HIS A 217 -3.32 -50.21 -12.85
CA HIS A 217 -3.66 -50.85 -11.58
C HIS A 217 -4.42 -52.17 -11.77
N GLY A 218 -4.53 -52.98 -10.72
CA GLY A 218 -5.43 -54.14 -10.69
C GLY A 218 -6.85 -53.75 -10.24
N GLY A 219 -7.87 -54.48 -10.70
CA GLY A 219 -9.26 -54.31 -10.25
C GLY A 219 -9.96 -53.06 -10.81
N THR A 220 -11.07 -52.64 -10.20
CA THR A 220 -11.82 -51.42 -10.56
C THR A 220 -11.18 -50.18 -9.93
N GLY A 221 -11.45 -48.97 -10.46
CA GLY A 221 -10.91 -47.73 -9.91
C GLY A 221 -11.53 -46.49 -10.53
N ASP A 222 -11.41 -45.37 -9.81
CA ASP A 222 -11.88 -44.04 -10.18
C ASP A 222 -10.70 -43.05 -10.22
N GLY A 223 -10.82 -42.02 -11.04
CA GLY A 223 -9.83 -40.96 -11.18
C GLY A 223 -10.45 -39.57 -11.09
N HIS A 224 -9.69 -38.63 -10.55
CA HIS A 224 -10.07 -37.23 -10.32
C HIS A 224 -8.98 -36.28 -10.81
N VAL A 225 -9.38 -35.12 -11.35
CA VAL A 225 -8.47 -34.12 -11.91
C VAL A 225 -8.73 -32.74 -11.30
N TYR A 226 -7.68 -32.26 -10.65
CA TYR A 226 -7.37 -31.00 -9.99
C TYR A 226 -6.84 -29.89 -10.92
N LYS A 227 -7.51 -28.77 -11.18
CA LYS A 227 -6.90 -27.66 -11.97
C LYS A 227 -6.62 -26.45 -11.08
N LEU A 228 -5.45 -25.83 -11.23
CA LEU A 228 -5.08 -24.63 -10.48
C LEU A 228 -4.43 -23.59 -11.40
N MET A 229 -5.02 -22.39 -11.44
CA MET A 229 -4.48 -21.25 -12.15
C MET A 229 -3.89 -20.25 -11.15
N ILE A 230 -2.61 -19.95 -11.31
CA ILE A 230 -1.94 -18.85 -10.62
C ILE A 230 -1.75 -17.74 -11.65
N LYS A 231 -2.52 -16.65 -11.50
CA LYS A 231 -2.46 -15.46 -12.37
C LYS A 231 -1.32 -14.53 -11.94
#